data_AF-A0A945UDI9-F1
#
_entry.id   AF-A0A945UDI9-F1
#
_cell.length_a   1.000
_cell.length_b   1.000
_cell.length_c   1.000
_cell.angle_alpha   90.00
_cell.angle_beta   90.00
_cell.angle_gamma   90.00
#
_symmetry.space_group_name_H-M   'P 1'
#
loop_
_entity.id
_entity.type
_entity.pdbx_description
1 polymer ?
#
loop_
_entity_poly.entity_id
_entity_poly.type
_entity_poly.pdbx_seq_one_letter_code
_entity_poly.pdbx_strand_id
1 'polypeptide(L)'
;MSNIEFLTELETIIEERSKASPEESYTAQLRQKGIPFIAQKVGEEAVETIIEALQGNRERLTSESADLVYHLLVLLNNSDLSLGDVAAELKRRHS
;
A
#
# COMPACT_ATOMS: atom_id res chain seq x y z
N MET A 1 -11.53 -17.20 -2.69
CA MET A 1 -11.10 -16.03 -1.91
C MET A 1 -11.73 -14.80 -2.54
N SER A 2 -12.34 -13.93 -1.74
CA SER A 2 -12.88 -12.66 -2.23
C SER A 2 -11.75 -11.67 -2.54
N ASN A 3 -12.03 -10.67 -3.37
CA ASN A 3 -11.06 -9.61 -3.67
C ASN A 3 -10.63 -8.83 -2.42
N ILE A 4 -11.44 -8.82 -1.35
CA ILE A 4 -11.10 -8.17 -0.08
C ILE A 4 -10.19 -9.05 0.77
N GLU A 5 -10.45 -10.37 0.82
CA GLU A 5 -9.55 -11.33 1.48
C GLU A 5 -8.16 -11.34 0.85
N PHE A 6 -8.04 -11.02 -0.45
CA PHE A 6 -6.76 -10.86 -1.13
C PHE A 6 -5.87 -9.75 -0.53
N LEU A 7 -6.42 -8.75 0.15
CA LEU A 7 -5.60 -7.71 0.79
C LEU A 7 -4.74 -8.27 1.93
N THR A 8 -5.26 -9.25 2.67
CA THR A 8 -4.49 -9.96 3.70
C THR A 8 -3.43 -10.87 3.08
N GLU A 9 -3.74 -11.53 1.95
CA GLU A 9 -2.73 -12.30 1.19
C GLU A 9 -1.63 -11.37 0.66
N LEU A 10 -2.00 -10.18 0.17
CA LEU A 10 -1.06 -9.18 -0.33
C LEU A 10 -0.07 -8.72 0.74
N GLU A 11 -0.48 -8.55 1.99
CA GLU A 11 0.45 -8.27 3.10
C GLU A 11 1.50 -9.38 3.27
N THR A 12 1.07 -10.64 3.16
CA THR A 12 1.98 -11.79 3.25
C THR A 12 2.96 -11.79 2.08
N ILE A 13 2.46 -11.54 0.86
CA ILE A 13 3.29 -11.41 -0.35
C ILE A 13 4.30 -10.27 -0.20
N ILE A 14 3.88 -9.12 0.37
CA ILE A 14 4.75 -7.96 0.61
C ILE A 14 5.87 -8.34 1.58
N GLU A 15 5.54 -8.96 2.71
CA GLU A 15 6.50 -9.41 3.72
C GLU A 15 7.53 -10.37 3.11
N GLU A 16 7.09 -11.38 2.35
CA GLU A 16 7.95 -12.33 1.64
C GLU A 16 8.86 -11.62 0.63
N ARG A 17 8.28 -10.80 -0.25
CA ARG A 17 9.01 -10.08 -1.30
C ARG A 17 9.97 -9.03 -0.74
N SER A 18 9.72 -8.52 0.45
CA SER A 18 10.61 -7.56 1.11
C SER A 18 11.94 -8.17 1.57
N LYS A 19 11.99 -9.51 1.71
CA LYS A 19 13.18 -10.29 2.11
C LYS A 19 14.02 -10.76 0.93
N ALA A 20 13.51 -10.64 -0.30
CA ALA A 20 14.24 -10.99 -1.52
C ALA A 20 15.34 -9.97 -1.83
N SER A 21 16.18 -10.26 -2.84
CA SER A 21 17.16 -9.29 -3.31
C SER A 21 16.46 -8.07 -3.94
N PRO A 22 16.93 -6.83 -3.72
CA PRO A 22 16.38 -5.64 -4.39
C PRO A 22 16.39 -5.73 -5.92
N GLU A 23 17.32 -6.48 -6.51
CA GLU A 23 17.37 -6.70 -7.96
C GLU A 23 16.20 -7.57 -8.47
N GLU A 24 15.57 -8.37 -7.60
CA GLU A 24 14.55 -9.36 -7.94
C GLU A 24 13.13 -8.91 -7.53
N SER A 25 13.01 -7.93 -6.64
CA SER A 25 11.74 -7.54 -6.03
C SER A 25 11.61 -6.03 -5.87
N TYR A 26 10.57 -5.45 -6.47
CA TYR A 26 10.22 -4.04 -6.26
C TYR A 26 9.99 -3.73 -4.78
N THR A 27 9.31 -4.61 -4.04
CA THR A 27 9.10 -4.44 -2.59
C THR A 27 10.44 -4.38 -1.84
N ALA A 28 11.42 -5.20 -2.21
CA ALA A 28 12.75 -5.16 -1.61
C ALA A 28 13.51 -3.87 -1.96
N GLN A 29 13.35 -3.33 -3.17
CA GLN A 29 13.91 -2.02 -3.53
C GLN A 29 13.33 -0.89 -2.69
N LEU A 30 12.00 -0.89 -2.49
CA LEU A 30 11.33 0.09 -1.63
C LEU A 30 11.87 0.02 -0.20
N ARG A 31 11.97 -1.19 0.37
CA ARG A 31 12.54 -1.43 1.70
C ARG A 31 13.98 -0.96 1.81
N GLN A 32 14.82 -1.24 0.82
CA GLN A 32 16.22 -0.79 0.78
C GLN A 32 16.33 0.74 0.76
N LYS A 33 15.44 1.43 0.02
CA LYS A 33 15.40 2.91 -0.04
C LYS A 33 14.84 3.55 1.24
N GLY A 34 14.15 2.77 2.08
CA GLY A 34 13.70 3.16 3.41
C GLY A 34 12.47 4.06 3.44
N ILE A 35 12.03 4.37 4.67
CA ILE A 35 10.78 5.10 4.96
C ILE A 35 10.62 6.40 4.17
N PRO A 36 11.64 7.29 4.02
CA PRO A 36 11.46 8.54 3.28
C PRO A 36 11.01 8.32 1.84
N PHE A 37 11.58 7.32 1.16
CA PHE A 37 11.22 7.02 -0.23
C PHE A 37 9.85 6.36 -0.34
N ILE A 38 9.52 5.45 0.58
CA ILE A 38 8.20 4.81 0.62
C ILE A 38 7.11 5.85 0.88
N ALA A 39 7.32 6.77 1.82
CA ALA A 39 6.39 7.85 2.13
C ALA A 39 6.21 8.82 0.95
N GLN A 40 7.28 9.08 0.20
CA GLN A 40 7.19 9.85 -1.05
C GLN A 40 6.24 9.16 -2.05
N LYS A 41 6.38 7.85 -2.25
CA LYS A 41 5.48 7.08 -3.14
C LYS A 41 4.03 7.15 -2.65
N VAL A 42 3.77 6.94 -1.36
CA VAL A 42 2.41 7.10 -0.80
C VAL A 42 1.83 8.49 -1.10
N GLY A 43 2.63 9.54 -0.98
CA GLY A 43 2.22 10.91 -1.29
C GLY A 43 1.92 11.13 -2.78
N GLU A 44 2.75 10.57 -3.67
CA GLU A 44 2.57 10.61 -5.12
C GLU A 44 1.25 9.96 -5.54
N GLU A 45 1.02 8.71 -5.13
CA GLU A 45 -0.21 7.96 -5.47
C GLU A 45 -1.46 8.63 -4.90
N ALA A 46 -1.35 9.27 -3.72
CA ALA A 46 -2.46 10.02 -3.14
C ALA A 46 -2.84 11.24 -3.99
N VAL A 47 -1.84 11.97 -4.51
CA VAL A 47 -2.08 13.11 -5.41
C VAL A 47 -2.67 12.65 -6.73
N GLU A 48 -2.15 11.56 -7.31
CA GLU A 48 -2.66 10.99 -8.57
C GLU A 48 -4.11 10.49 -8.40
N THR A 49 -4.41 9.80 -7.30
CA THR A 49 -5.77 9.40 -6.93
C THR A 49 -6.73 10.59 -6.88
N ILE A 50 -6.32 11.71 -6.25
CA ILE A 50 -7.13 12.94 -6.19
C ILE A 50 -7.36 13.51 -7.60
N ILE A 51 -6.32 13.57 -8.43
CA ILE A 51 -6.40 14.10 -9.79
C ILE A 51 -7.38 13.28 -10.63
N GLU A 52 -7.27 11.95 -10.61
CA GLU A 52 -8.13 11.07 -11.41
C GLU A 52 -9.59 11.10 -10.92
N ALA A 53 -9.81 11.28 -9.61
CA ALA A 53 -11.14 11.51 -9.05
C ALA A 53 -11.76 12.82 -9.59
N LEU A 54 -10.99 13.91 -9.63
CA LEU A 54 -11.45 15.21 -10.16
C LEU A 54 -11.73 15.15 -11.66
N GLN A 55 -11.00 14.31 -12.40
CA GLN A 55 -11.22 14.09 -13.83
C GLN A 55 -12.39 13.14 -14.13
N GLY A 56 -12.94 12.46 -13.12
CA GLY A 56 -14.01 11.48 -13.28
C GLY A 56 -13.56 10.20 -13.99
N ASN A 57 -12.25 9.94 -14.05
CA ASN A 57 -11.69 8.77 -14.71
C ASN A 57 -11.73 7.56 -13.78
N ARG A 58 -12.82 6.79 -13.85
CA ARG A 58 -13.06 5.67 -12.93
C ARG A 58 -12.00 4.57 -13.01
N GLU A 59 -11.50 4.28 -14.20
CA GLU A 59 -10.50 3.23 -14.42
C GLU A 59 -9.17 3.63 -13.79
N ARG A 60 -8.68 4.83 -14.12
CA ARG A 60 -7.45 5.37 -13.55
C ARG A 60 -7.57 5.59 -12.05
N LEU A 61 -8.70 6.13 -11.57
CA LEU A 61 -8.97 6.26 -10.13
C LEU A 61 -8.84 4.91 -9.40
N THR A 62 -9.35 3.83 -9.99
CA THR A 62 -9.22 2.49 -9.41
C THR A 62 -7.76 2.03 -9.41
N SER A 63 -7.02 2.31 -10.48
CA SER A 63 -5.58 2.00 -10.58
C SER A 63 -4.76 2.75 -9.53
N GLU A 64 -4.85 4.08 -9.47
CA GLU A 64 -4.06 4.89 -8.53
C GLU A 64 -4.45 4.61 -7.07
N SER A 65 -5.73 4.29 -6.82
CA SER A 65 -6.15 3.83 -5.49
C SER A 65 -5.53 2.49 -5.11
N ALA A 66 -5.32 1.59 -6.07
CA ALA A 66 -4.66 0.30 -5.83
C ALA A 66 -3.18 0.51 -5.53
N ASP A 67 -2.50 1.40 -6.27
CA ASP A 67 -1.10 1.75 -6.02
C ASP A 67 -0.93 2.45 -4.66
N LEU A 68 -1.84 3.37 -4.30
CA LEU A 68 -1.90 3.98 -2.97
C LEU A 68 -2.04 2.94 -1.86
N VAL A 69 -2.96 1.97 -2.01
CA VAL A 69 -3.14 0.90 -1.02
C VAL A 69 -1.88 0.04 -0.94
N TYR A 70 -1.29 -0.36 -2.07
CA TYR A 70 -0.07 -1.15 -2.08
C TYR A 70 1.09 -0.43 -1.36
N HIS A 71 1.33 0.83 -1.69
CA HIS A 71 2.39 1.62 -1.08
C HIS A 71 2.13 1.90 0.41
N LEU A 72 0.87 2.05 0.82
CA LEU A 72 0.49 2.11 2.22
C LEU A 72 0.81 0.81 2.96
N LEU A 73 0.49 -0.36 2.38
CA LEU A 73 0.81 -1.66 2.99
C LEU A 73 2.32 -1.85 3.14
N VAL A 74 3.13 -1.44 2.14
CA VAL A 74 4.60 -1.47 2.25
C VAL A 74 5.08 -0.53 3.36
N LEU A 75 4.49 0.66 3.49
CA LEU A 75 4.83 1.61 4.56
C LEU A 75 4.52 1.05 5.95
N LEU A 76 3.34 0.45 6.12
CA LEU A 76 2.92 -0.19 7.36
C LEU A 76 3.86 -1.33 7.73
N ASN A 77 4.15 -2.24 6.78
CA ASN A 77 5.08 -3.35 6.98
C ASN A 77 6.47 -2.85 7.42
N ASN A 78 7.00 -1.81 6.77
CA ASN A 78 8.30 -1.23 7.13
C ASN A 78 8.27 -0.45 8.46
N SER A 79 7.09 -0.23 9.03
CA SER A 79 6.87 0.41 10.33
C SER A 79 6.44 -0.58 11.41
N ASP A 80 6.57 -1.89 11.15
CA ASP A 80 6.12 -2.97 12.04
C ASP A 80 4.61 -2.91 12.36
N LEU A 81 3.81 -2.46 11.40
CA LEU A 81 2.35 -2.38 11.46
C LEU A 81 1.69 -3.23 10.36
N SER A 82 0.43 -3.59 10.60
CA SER A 82 -0.41 -4.35 9.67
C SER A 82 -1.68 -3.59 9.27
N LEU A 83 -2.33 -4.03 8.19
CA LEU A 83 -3.69 -3.63 7.83
C LEU A 83 -4.67 -3.96 8.95
N GLY A 84 -4.41 -5.02 9.72
CA GLY A 84 -5.16 -5.38 10.92
C GLY A 84 -5.16 -4.28 11.98
N ASP A 85 -4.01 -3.63 12.21
CA ASP A 85 -3.89 -2.51 13.15
C ASP A 85 -4.71 -1.30 12.68
N VAL A 86 -4.67 -0.99 11.38
CA VAL A 86 -5.49 0.07 10.77
C VAL A 86 -6.98 -0.26 10.90
N ALA A 87 -7.37 -1.49 10.60
CA ALA A 87 -8.76 -1.93 10.71
C ALA A 87 -9.27 -1.88 12.15
N ALA A 88 -8.44 -2.24 13.14
CA ALA A 88 -8.77 -2.13 14.55
C ALA A 88 -9.02 -0.68 14.98
N GLU A 89 -8.17 0.25 14.53
CA GLU A 89 -8.35 1.69 14.78
C GLU A 89 -9.63 2.22 14.12
N LEU A 90 -9.92 1.82 12.88
CA LEU A 90 -11.18 2.19 12.21
C LEU A 90 -12.40 1.67 12.97
N LYS A 91 -12.37 0.42 13.44
CA LYS A 91 -13.44 -0.17 14.26
C LYS A 91 -13.66 0.62 15.55
N ARG A 92 -12.58 1.02 16.23
CA ARG A 92 -12.62 1.83 17.46
C ARG A 92 -13.24 3.23 17.24
N ARG A 93 -13.05 3.84 16.07
CA ARG A 93 -13.61 5.17 15.75
C ARG A 93 -15.11 5.15 15.44
N HIS A 94 -15.65 3.99 15.08
CA HIS A 94 -17.03 3.82 14.62
C HIS A 94 -17.85 2.90 15.53
N SER A 95 -17.39 2.67 16.75
CA SER A 95 -18.09 1.94 17.82
C SER A 95 -18.79 2.89 18.78
#